data_AF-A0A352CV46-F1
#
_entry.id   AF-A0A352CV46-F1
#
_cell.length_a   1.000
_cell.length_b   1.000
_cell.length_c   1.000
_cell.angle_alpha   90.00
_cell.angle_beta   90.00
_cell.angle_gamma   90.00
#
_symmetry.space_group_name_H-M   'P 1'
#
loop_
_entity.id
_entity.type
_entity.pdbx_description
1 polymer ?
#
loop_
_entity_poly.entity_id
_entity_poly.type
_entity_poly.pdbx_seq_one_letter_code
_entity_poly.pdbx_strand_id
1 'polypeptide(L)' 'VHSMTKAERANPDLLNLSRKQRIAKGAGVNIAEVNRFVKQFDQTRKMMKQMPG' A
#
# COMPACT_ATOMS: atom_id res chain seq x y z
N VAL A 1 -3.14 6.51 8.18
CA VAL A 1 -2.09 5.46 8.31
C VAL A 1 -2.39 4.42 9.40
N HIS A 2 -3.52 4.52 10.13
CA HIS A 2 -3.84 3.62 11.26
C HIS A 2 -4.43 2.25 10.88
N SER A 3 -4.93 2.07 9.65
CA SER A 3 -5.69 0.87 9.25
C SER A 3 -4.84 -0.23 8.59
N MET A 4 -3.53 0.01 8.43
CA MET A 4 -2.53 -0.95 7.93
C MET A 4 -1.67 -1.50 9.06
N THR A 5 -1.43 -2.81 9.04
CA THR A 5 -0.46 -3.46 9.93
C THR A 5 0.98 -3.17 9.51
N LYS A 6 1.94 -3.33 10.45
CA LYS A 6 3.37 -3.12 10.16
C LYS A 6 3.88 -4.03 9.02
N ALA A 7 3.42 -5.28 8.97
CA ALA A 7 3.78 -6.23 7.91
C ALA A 7 3.29 -5.76 6.53
N GLU A 8 2.04 -5.29 6.44
CA GLU A 8 1.46 -4.78 5.20
C GLU A 8 2.11 -3.47 4.74
N ARG A 9 2.63 -2.67 5.67
CA ARG A 9 3.34 -1.43 5.36
C ARG A 9 4.76 -1.70 4.85
N ALA A 10 5.43 -2.71 5.38
CA ALA A 10 6.76 -3.12 4.94
C ALA A 10 6.73 -3.88 3.60
N ASN A 11 5.68 -4.68 3.40
CA ASN A 11 5.49 -5.47 2.19
C ASN A 11 4.09 -5.27 1.57
N PRO A 12 3.98 -4.41 0.54
CA PRO A 12 2.74 -4.20 -0.21
C PRO A 12 2.21 -5.45 -0.91
N ASP A 13 3.07 -6.45 -1.20
CA ASP A 13 2.65 -7.70 -1.87
C ASP A 13 1.72 -8.55 -0.99
N LEU A 14 1.74 -8.32 0.33
CA LEU A 14 0.83 -8.98 1.26
C LEU A 14 -0.62 -8.45 1.18
N LEU A 15 -0.86 -7.37 0.42
CA LEU A 15 -2.18 -6.74 0.30
C LEU A 15 -3.08 -7.50 -0.69
N ASN A 16 -3.75 -8.53 -0.18
CA ASN A 16 -4.85 -9.19 -0.88
C ASN A 16 -6.15 -8.34 -0.88
N LEU A 17 -7.19 -8.80 -1.58
CA LEU A 17 -8.47 -8.08 -1.72
C LEU A 17 -9.14 -7.81 -0.36
N SER A 18 -9.15 -8.79 0.54
CA SER A 18 -9.74 -8.67 1.89
C SER A 18 -9.03 -7.60 2.74
N ARG A 19 -7.69 -7.58 2.72
CA ARG A 19 -6.89 -6.58 3.43
C ARG A 19 -7.10 -5.18 2.86
N LYS A 20 -7.17 -5.06 1.53
CA LYS A 20 -7.49 -3.79 0.86
C LYS A 20 -8.88 -3.28 1.23
N GLN A 21 -9.88 -4.15 1.30
CA GLN A 21 -11.22 -3.79 1.78
C GLN A 21 -11.21 -3.30 3.24
N ARG A 22 -10.47 -3.99 4.13
CA ARG A 22 -10.33 -3.55 5.53
C ARG A 22 -9.68 -2.17 5.63
N ILE A 23 -8.61 -1.94 4.87
CA ILE A 23 -7.91 -0.65 4.84
C ILE A 23 -8.82 0.44 4.30
N ALA A 24 -9.49 0.18 3.18
CA ALA A 24 -10.46 1.08 2.55
C ALA A 24 -11.56 1.47 3.55
N LYS A 25 -12.23 0.49 4.18
CA LYS A 25 -13.27 0.71 5.19
C LYS A 25 -12.74 1.46 6.41
N GLY A 26 -11.56 1.08 6.91
CA GLY A 26 -10.96 1.71 8.08
C GLY A 26 -10.36 3.10 7.80
N ALA A 27 -10.19 3.48 6.54
CA ALA A 27 -9.71 4.81 6.14
C ALA A 27 -10.81 5.67 5.50
N GLY A 28 -12.02 5.13 5.31
CA GLY A 28 -13.14 5.84 4.67
C GLY A 28 -12.93 6.11 3.18
N VAL A 29 -12.07 5.34 2.51
CA VAL A 29 -11.71 5.53 1.10
C VAL A 29 -12.16 4.34 0.26
N ASN A 30 -12.20 4.51 -1.06
CA ASN A 30 -12.53 3.41 -1.97
C ASN A 30 -11.33 2.44 -2.13
N ILE A 31 -11.60 1.16 -2.38
CA ILE A 31 -10.58 0.16 -2.69
C ILE A 31 -9.73 0.53 -3.91
N ALA A 32 -10.33 1.26 -4.86
CA ALA A 32 -9.63 1.77 -6.03
C ALA A 32 -8.54 2.79 -5.66
N GLU A 33 -8.81 3.65 -4.68
CA GLU A 33 -7.85 4.63 -4.17
C GLU A 33 -6.72 3.94 -3.42
N VAL A 34 -7.02 2.91 -2.62
CA VAL A 34 -6.00 2.07 -1.96
C VAL A 34 -5.10 1.44 -3.01
N ASN A 35 -5.65 0.91 -4.10
CA ASN A 35 -4.85 0.32 -5.18
C ASN A 35 -3.94 1.35 -5.88
N ARG A 36 -4.42 2.56 -6.13
CA ARG A 36 -3.59 3.64 -6.69
C ARG A 36 -2.45 4.01 -5.76
N PHE A 37 -2.75 4.17 -4.47
CA PHE A 37 -1.76 4.52 -3.45
C PHE A 37 -0.67 3.46 -3.32
N VAL A 38 -1.05 2.18 -3.31
CA VAL A 38 -0.13 1.04 -3.26
C VAL A 38 0.78 1.02 -4.48
N LYS A 39 0.23 1.22 -5.68
CA LYS A 39 1.04 1.29 -6.92
C LYS A 39 2.04 2.44 -6.91
N GLN A 40 1.59 3.62 -6.49
CA GLN A 40 2.45 4.81 -6.44
C GLN A 40 3.57 4.64 -5.41
N PHE A 41 3.26 4.08 -4.25
CA PHE A 41 4.26 3.76 -3.24
C PHE A 41 5.30 2.75 -3.74
N ASP A 42 4.86 1.71 -4.45
CA ASP A 42 5.77 0.70 -5.02
C ASP A 42 6.67 1.29 -6.11
N GLN A 43 6.14 2.17 -6.96
CA GLN A 43 6.93 2.93 -7.93
C GLN A 43 8.00 3.80 -7.26
N THR A 44 7.63 4.56 -6.21
CA THR A 44 8.59 5.38 -5.46
C THR A 44 9.65 4.51 -4.77
N ARG A 45 9.26 3.37 -4.19
CA ARG A 45 10.19 2.41 -3.59
C ARG A 45 11.17 1.85 -4.62
N LYS A 46 10.68 1.52 -5.81
CA LYS A 46 11.51 1.02 -6.91
C LYS A 46 12.51 2.07 -7.39
N MET A 47 12.08 3.33 -7.51
CA MET A 47 12.97 4.45 -7.85
C MET A 47 14.04 4.68 -6.78
N MET A 48 13.70 4.65 -5.48
CA MET A 48 14.70 4.75 -4.41
C MET A 48 15.68 3.59 -4.38
N LYS A 49 15.26 2.38 -4.74
CA LYS A 49 16.15 1.22 -4.88
C LYS A 49 17.07 1.30 -6.12
N GLN A 50 16.64 2.00 -7.16
CA GLN A 50 17.39 2.13 -8.41
C GLN A 50 18.37 3.29 -8.44
N MET A 51 18.33 4.22 -7.47
CA MET A 51 19.42 5.18 -7.28
C MET A 51 20.65 4.41 -6.80
N PRO A 52 21.69 4.24 -7.64
CA PRO A 52 22.98 3.79 -7.16
C PRO A 52 23.54 4.92 -6.28
N GLY A 53 24.16 4.55 -5.17
CA GLY A 53 25.06 5.48 -4.47
C GLY A 53 26.23 5.87 -5.37
#